data_AF-A0A354EHN9-F1
#
_entry.id   AF-A0A354EHN9-F1
#
_cell.length_a   1.000
_cell.length_b   1.000
_cell.length_c   1.000
_cell.angle_alpha   90.00
_cell.angle_beta   90.00
_cell.angle_gamma   90.00
#
_symmetry.space_group_name_H-M   'P 1'
#
loop_
_entity.id
_entity.type
_entity.pdbx_description
1 polymer ?
#
loop_
_entity_poly.entity_id
_entity_poly.type
_entity_poly.pdbx_seq_one_letter_code
_entity_poly.pdbx_strand_id
1 'polypeptide(L)' 'MEIRNEEHAREMLAEWGQLAAPAQRKEIGLAIQRLELSCMYYEQKGNSEGVDRCERCILMLKEELAGLGG' A
#
# COMPACT_ATOMS: atom_id res chain seq x y z
N MET A 1 9.28 -2.16 5.91
CA MET A 1 8.52 -3.28 5.34
C MET A 1 8.11 -2.89 3.93
N GLU A 2 8.35 -3.77 2.96
CA GLU A 2 8.03 -3.56 1.54
C GLU A 2 6.86 -4.46 1.18
N ILE A 3 5.77 -3.87 0.69
CA ILE A 3 4.64 -4.61 0.13
C ILE A 3 5.04 -5.07 -1.27
N ARG A 4 4.96 -6.38 -1.52
CA ARG A 4 5.50 -7.00 -2.74
C ARG A 4 4.42 -7.41 -3.73
N ASN A 5 3.19 -7.58 -3.27
CA ASN A 5 2.03 -8.00 -4.04
C ASN A 5 0.74 -7.72 -3.24
N GLU A 6 -0.39 -8.02 -3.86
CA GLU A 6 -1.72 -7.78 -3.32
C GLU A 6 -2.02 -8.65 -2.07
N GLU A 7 -1.50 -9.87 -2.02
CA GLU A 7 -1.65 -10.77 -0.87
C GLU A 7 -0.94 -10.19 0.37
N HIS A 8 0.31 -9.78 0.21
CA HIS A 8 1.08 -9.16 1.28
C HIS A 8 0.47 -7.81 1.71
N ALA A 9 -0.14 -7.06 0.79
CA ALA A 9 -0.89 -5.86 1.15
C ALA A 9 -2.06 -6.18 2.09
N ARG A 10 -2.80 -7.27 1.84
CA ARG A 10 -3.90 -7.72 2.70
C ARG A 10 -3.40 -8.23 4.06
N GLU A 11 -2.29 -8.94 4.09
CA GLU A 11 -1.67 -9.38 5.36
C GLU A 11 -1.29 -8.16 6.22
N MET A 12 -0.64 -7.16 5.63
CA MET A 12 -0.30 -5.92 6.32
C MET A 12 -1.54 -5.18 6.83
N LEU A 13 -2.60 -5.10 6.03
CA LEU A 13 -3.86 -4.50 6.45
C LEU A 13 -4.50 -5.25 7.63
N ALA A 14 -4.46 -6.59 7.62
CA ALA A 14 -4.95 -7.40 8.72
C ALA A 14 -4.13 -7.18 10.01
N GLU A 15 -2.80 -7.08 9.89
CA GLU A 15 -1.92 -6.76 11.02
C GLU A 15 -2.18 -5.34 11.56
N TRP A 16 -2.27 -4.34 10.68
CA TRP A 16 -2.53 -2.95 11.10
C TRP A 16 -3.95 -2.73 11.58
N GLY A 17 -4.90 -3.57 11.19
CA GLY A 17 -6.28 -3.55 11.71
C GLY A 17 -6.37 -3.87 13.20
N GLN A 18 -5.32 -4.44 13.80
CA GLN A 18 -5.22 -4.63 15.26
C GLN A 18 -4.70 -3.38 16.00
N LEU A 19 -4.25 -2.35 15.27
CA LEU A 19 -3.74 -1.11 15.84
C LEU A 19 -4.87 -0.11 16.08
N ALA A 20 -4.62 0.88 16.94
CA ALA A 20 -5.53 2.02 17.06
C ALA A 20 -5.60 2.82 15.75
N ALA A 21 -6.77 3.37 15.42
CA ALA A 21 -7.01 4.07 14.16
C ALA A 21 -5.93 5.10 13.76
N PRO A 22 -5.37 5.94 14.66
CA PRO A 22 -4.29 6.86 14.30
C PRO A 22 -3.01 6.14 13.85
N ALA A 23 -2.67 5.02 14.49
CA ALA A 23 -1.51 4.21 14.14
C ALA A 23 -1.75 3.44 12.83
N GLN A 24 -2.94 2.89 12.61
CA GLN A 24 -3.32 2.25 11.36
C GLN A 24 -3.22 3.22 10.18
N ARG A 25 -3.79 4.43 10.31
CA ARG A 25 -3.68 5.48 9.28
C ARG A 25 -2.23 5.84 8.96
N LYS A 26 -1.37 5.91 9.98
CA LYS A 26 0.06 6.20 9.81
C LYS A 26 0.76 5.08 9.03
N GLU A 27 0.58 3.83 9.41
CA GLU A 27 1.24 2.69 8.76
C GLU A 27 0.78 2.54 7.30
N ILE A 28 -0.53 2.65 7.05
CA ILE A 28 -1.11 2.63 5.69
C ILE A 28 -0.55 3.78 4.84
N GLY A 29 -0.51 5.00 5.38
CA GLY A 29 0.03 6.16 4.67
C GLY A 29 1.52 6.00 4.29
N LEU A 30 2.33 5.47 5.20
CA LEU A 30 3.75 5.18 4.92
C LEU A 30 3.92 4.09 3.86
N ALA A 31 3.04 3.08 3.86
CA ALA A 31 3.08 2.01 2.88
C ALA A 31 2.72 2.50 1.46
N ILE A 32 1.72 3.38 1.34
CA ILE A 32 1.37 4.04 0.07
C ILE A 32 2.57 4.82 -0.48
N GLN A 33 3.19 5.69 0.33
CA GLN A 33 4.35 6.48 -0.11
C GLN A 33 5.51 5.60 -0.63
N ARG A 34 5.75 4.46 0.02
CA ARG A 34 6.79 3.52 -0.43
C ARG A 34 6.42 2.85 -1.75
N LEU A 35 5.17 2.43 -1.91
CA LEU A 35 4.69 1.83 -3.16
C LEU A 35 4.72 2.85 -4.31
N GLU A 36 4.44 4.12 -4.06
CA GLU A 36 4.55 5.19 -5.07
C GLU A 36 6.00 5.34 -5.54
N LEU A 37 6.98 5.31 -4.63
CA LEU A 37 8.40 5.31 -4.99
C LEU A 37 8.81 4.06 -5.80
N SER A 38 8.31 2.88 -5.41
CA SER A 38 8.54 1.64 -6.17
C SER A 38 7.90 1.70 -7.56
N CYS A 39 6.72 2.29 -7.67
CA CYS A 39 6.02 2.48 -8.94
C CYS A 39 6.86 3.33 -9.90
N MET A 40 7.36 4.49 -9.44
CA MET A 40 8.26 5.35 -10.21
C MET A 40 9.55 4.61 -10.64
N TYR A 41 10.11 3.76 -9.76
CA TYR A 41 11.27 2.95 -10.09
C TYR A 41 10.95 1.94 -11.21
N TYR A 42 9.83 1.23 -11.14
CA TYR A 42 9.42 0.28 -12.17
C TYR A 42 9.08 0.96 -13.50
N GLU A 43 8.43 2.11 -13.45
CA GLU A 43 8.13 2.93 -14.63
C GLU A 43 9.41 3.33 -15.36
N GLN A 44 10.44 3.82 -14.65
CA GLN A 44 11.74 4.16 -15.24
C GLN A 44 12.46 2.97 -15.86
N LYS A 45 12.18 1.75 -15.40
CA LYS A 45 12.73 0.51 -15.95
C LYS A 45 11.88 -0.09 -17.07
N GLY A 46 10.75 0.52 -17.42
CA GLY A 46 9.80 -0.04 -18.39
C GLY A 46 9.13 -1.32 -17.90
N ASN A 47 9.07 -1.55 -16.58
CA ASN A 47 8.46 -2.72 -15.98
C ASN A 47 6.98 -2.45 -15.68
N SER A 48 6.13 -2.57 -16.71
CA SER A 48 4.69 -2.32 -16.61
C SER A 48 4.00 -3.23 -15.60
N GLU A 49 4.39 -4.51 -15.50
CA GLU A 49 3.81 -5.43 -14.52
C GLU A 49 4.12 -4.99 -13.07
N GLY A 50 5.32 -4.48 -12.83
CA GLY A 50 5.72 -3.90 -11.55
C GLY A 50 4.89 -2.67 -11.20
N VAL A 51 4.65 -1.79 -12.18
CA VAL A 51 3.79 -0.60 -12.05
C VAL A 51 2.36 -1.02 -11.71
N ASP A 52 1.73 -1.86 -12.53
CA ASP A 52 0.35 -2.34 -12.34
C ASP A 52 0.15 -2.92 -10.94
N ARG A 53 1.10 -3.73 -10.49
CA ARG A 53 1.06 -4.33 -9.16
C ARG A 53 1.16 -3.29 -8.04
N CYS A 54 2.06 -2.32 -8.16
CA CYS A 54 2.17 -1.23 -7.21
C CYS A 54 0.87 -0.43 -7.14
N GLU A 55 0.28 -0.09 -8.29
CA GLU A 55 -0.97 0.67 -8.37
C GLU A 55 -2.15 -0.07 -7.73
N ARG A 56 -2.30 -1.39 -7.96
CA ARG A 56 -3.32 -2.20 -7.29
C ARG A 56 -3.16 -2.22 -5.78
N CYS A 57 -1.92 -2.36 -5.30
CA CYS A 57 -1.64 -2.32 -3.86
C CYS A 57 -1.96 -0.95 -3.27
N ILE A 58 -1.58 0.14 -3.95
CA ILE A 58 -1.90 1.51 -3.53
C ILE A 58 -3.41 1.72 -3.47
N LEU A 59 -4.17 1.23 -4.45
CA LEU A 59 -5.62 1.38 -4.48
C LEU A 59 -6.26 0.73 -3.26
N MET A 60 -5.95 -0.54 -2.97
CA MET A 60 -6.48 -1.25 -1.79
C MET A 60 -6.15 -0.52 -0.48
N LEU A 61 -4.92 -0.02 -0.34
CA LEU A 61 -4.52 0.73 0.85
C LEU A 61 -5.27 2.07 0.97
N LYS A 62 -5.53 2.76 -0.14
CA LYS A 62 -6.30 4.01 -0.16
C LYS A 62 -7.76 3.78 0.21
N GLU A 63 -8.36 2.69 -0.26
CA GLU A 63 -9.72 2.30 0.09
C GLU A 63 -9.86 2.05 1.59
N GLU A 64 -8.95 1.27 2.18
CA GLU A 64 -8.92 1.04 3.63
C GLU A 64 -8.70 2.33 4.41
N LEU A 65 -7.75 3.17 3.99
CA LEU A 65 -7.50 4.46 4.64
C LEU A 65 -8.73 5.37 4.64
N ALA A 66 -9.49 5.39 3.55
CA ALA A 66 -10.74 6.13 3.44
C ALA A 66 -11.82 5.57 4.39
N GLY A 67 -11.90 4.24 4.53
CA GLY A 67 -12.81 3.58 5.47
C GLY A 67 -12.53 3.90 6.94
N LEU A 68 -11.27 4.17 7.30
CA LEU A 68 -10.89 4.57 8.66
C LEU A 68 -11.25 6.03 9.00
N GLY A 69 -11.70 6.82 8.03
CA GLY A 69 -12.03 8.23 8.15
C GLY A 69 -13.44 8.54 8.68
N GLY A 70 -14.26 7.52 8.96
CA GLY A 70 -15.62 7.63 9.49
C GLY A 70 -15.70 7.68 11.02
#